data_AF-R5JH00-F1
#
_entry.id   AF-R5JH00-F1
#
_cell.length_a   1.000
_cell.length_b   1.000
_cell.length_c   1.000
_cell.angle_alpha   90.00
_cell.angle_beta   90.00
_cell.angle_gamma   90.00
#
_symmetry.space_group_name_H-M   'P 1'
#
loop_
_entity.id
_entity.type
_entity.pdbx_description
1 polymer ?
#
loop_
_entity_poly.entity_id
_entity_poly.type
_entity_poly.pdbx_seq_one_letter_code
_entity_poly.pdbx_strand_id
1 'polypeptide(L)'
;MKSITLIGKRVFAIAVLAFASTLGFAQEQNWNFNADETADYAAFFKQPSVIEGKCNAEVMGIDIHRDGFSWNDMNTWKNAEGKIWHTYSATYAETLFGVCVNAAAPFNGKTSSLSWTNTEGDNKWYPVLPVVENLKGKLVLRDFKATTVHVSNTQMDTVKIAMTNAENDCYLHIRRNPFVKQIDLSGSTGKCRQLAGYRNILSDETAFVCNDCRQTEFLDWLLNLEDNCFTYSTLPLHPATGKVLGSGYKSQWNTLGGLPIGLKNDEGEYEIEVDEDIDLSAEYDVQGKLTTYTWKNEDGDVITPTSADATGWFCFGSECVGKVYRCEMQNAAYPALALNTVWVKVVDSYSTGVNKTESVKIKVGPNPVVNELSVVASDVRSIDVYSTTGACVKRANGSQTIVNVSDLTPGLYFVKVTTSTSEDIVKIIKK
;
A
#
# COMPACT_ATOMS: atom_id res chain seq x y z
N MET A 1 -58.96 -29.15 43.80
CA MET A 1 -58.52 -28.01 42.96
C MET A 1 -58.96 -26.72 43.63
N LYS A 2 -58.04 -25.96 44.24
CA LYS A 2 -58.35 -24.65 44.84
C LYS A 2 -58.41 -23.61 43.72
N SER A 3 -59.51 -22.85 43.64
CA SER A 3 -59.68 -21.81 42.62
C SER A 3 -58.71 -20.66 42.88
N ILE A 4 -57.87 -20.35 41.89
CA ILE A 4 -57.02 -19.17 41.90
C ILE A 4 -57.95 -17.97 41.70
N THR A 5 -57.97 -17.06 42.67
CA THR A 5 -58.77 -15.83 42.66
C THR A 5 -58.35 -14.91 41.50
N LEU A 6 -59.28 -14.05 41.05
CA LEU A 6 -59.11 -13.15 39.91
C LEU A 6 -57.84 -12.27 40.00
N ILE A 7 -57.40 -11.94 41.22
CA ILE A 7 -56.16 -11.21 41.50
C ILE A 7 -54.93 -12.08 41.18
N GLY A 8 -54.95 -13.37 41.54
CA GLY A 8 -53.89 -14.32 41.22
C GLY A 8 -53.70 -14.53 39.72
N LYS A 9 -54.78 -14.48 38.93
CA LYS A 9 -54.70 -14.54 37.45
C LYS A 9 -54.06 -13.29 36.84
N ARG A 10 -54.30 -12.10 37.42
CA ARG A 10 -53.69 -10.84 36.95
C ARG A 10 -52.22 -10.74 37.32
N VAL A 11 -51.84 -11.16 38.53
CA VAL A 11 -50.42 -11.21 38.94
C VAL A 11 -49.65 -12.25 38.11
N PHE A 12 -50.25 -13.41 37.81
CA PHE A 12 -49.63 -14.41 36.94
C PHE A 12 -49.52 -13.92 35.48
N ALA A 13 -50.53 -13.24 34.95
CA ALA A 13 -50.47 -12.64 33.61
C ALA A 13 -49.44 -11.52 33.52
N ILE A 14 -49.29 -10.67 34.55
CA ILE A 14 -48.25 -9.63 34.61
C ILE A 14 -46.86 -10.24 34.76
N ALA A 15 -46.71 -11.31 35.56
CA ALA A 15 -45.43 -12.01 35.69
C ALA A 15 -45.03 -12.73 34.39
N VAL A 16 -45.99 -13.32 33.66
CA VAL A 16 -45.75 -13.95 32.35
C VAL A 16 -45.50 -12.91 31.25
N LEU A 17 -46.20 -11.77 31.26
CA LEU A 17 -45.94 -10.64 30.35
C LEU A 17 -44.60 -9.94 30.66
N ALA A 18 -44.20 -9.86 31.93
CA ALA A 18 -42.89 -9.36 32.33
C ALA A 18 -41.77 -10.35 31.97
N PHE A 19 -41.98 -11.66 32.12
CA PHE A 19 -41.02 -12.68 31.66
C PHE A 19 -40.94 -12.75 30.13
N ALA A 20 -42.07 -12.63 29.43
CA ALA A 20 -42.12 -12.61 27.96
C ALA A 20 -41.56 -11.30 27.39
N SER A 21 -41.70 -10.17 28.09
CA SER A 21 -41.04 -8.92 27.70
C SER A 21 -39.54 -8.97 28.02
N THR A 22 -39.09 -9.54 29.15
CA THR A 22 -37.65 -9.70 29.41
C THR A 22 -36.97 -10.70 28.45
N LEU A 23 -37.69 -11.72 27.98
CA LEU A 23 -37.21 -12.63 26.93
C LEU A 23 -37.30 -12.01 25.52
N GLY A 24 -38.19 -11.04 25.31
CA GLY A 24 -38.33 -10.29 24.07
C GLY A 24 -37.39 -9.07 23.94
N PHE A 25 -36.77 -8.61 25.04
CA PHE A 25 -35.91 -7.41 25.07
C PHE A 25 -34.40 -7.70 25.14
N ALA A 26 -33.97 -8.96 25.01
CA ALA A 26 -32.55 -9.30 24.89
C ALA A 26 -32.33 -10.55 24.03
N GLN A 27 -33.09 -10.72 22.94
CA GLN A 27 -32.57 -11.59 21.88
C GLN A 27 -31.43 -10.81 21.25
N GLU A 28 -30.20 -11.11 21.67
CA GLU A 28 -29.00 -10.62 21.00
C GLU A 28 -29.20 -10.84 19.50
N GLN A 29 -29.11 -9.75 18.74
CA GLN A 29 -29.34 -9.78 17.31
C GLN A 29 -28.26 -10.67 16.72
N ASN A 30 -28.61 -11.93 16.43
CA ASN A 30 -27.69 -12.88 15.83
C ASN A 30 -27.80 -12.76 14.31
N TRP A 31 -26.65 -12.65 13.68
CA TRP A 31 -26.52 -12.47 12.25
C TRP A 31 -25.99 -13.73 11.61
N ASN A 32 -26.55 -14.08 10.45
CA ASN A 32 -26.05 -15.17 9.63
C ASN A 32 -24.84 -14.68 8.82
N PHE A 33 -23.71 -14.52 9.50
CA PHE A 33 -22.47 -14.10 8.87
C PHE A 33 -22.02 -15.10 7.81
N ASN A 34 -21.48 -14.59 6.71
CA ASN A 34 -20.83 -15.44 5.72
C ASN A 34 -19.57 -16.09 6.33
N ALA A 35 -19.43 -17.41 6.18
CA ALA A 35 -18.35 -18.16 6.81
C ALA A 35 -16.97 -17.81 6.23
N ASP A 36 -16.86 -17.61 4.92
CA ASP A 36 -15.59 -17.25 4.27
C ASP A 36 -15.13 -15.85 4.68
N GLU A 37 -16.06 -14.90 4.74
CA GLU A 37 -15.79 -13.54 5.20
C GLU A 37 -15.44 -13.51 6.70
N THR A 38 -16.11 -14.33 7.52
CA THR A 38 -15.75 -14.51 8.94
C THR A 38 -14.34 -15.07 9.07
N ALA A 39 -13.95 -16.04 8.24
CA ALA A 39 -12.60 -16.59 8.23
C ALA A 39 -11.54 -15.55 7.78
N ASP A 40 -11.87 -14.70 6.81
CA ASP A 40 -11.02 -13.60 6.35
C ASP A 40 -10.77 -12.58 7.49
N TYR A 41 -11.83 -12.12 8.17
CA TYR A 41 -11.69 -11.25 9.32
C TYR A 41 -10.94 -11.91 10.47
N ALA A 42 -11.22 -13.19 10.76
CA ALA A 42 -10.50 -13.92 11.80
C ALA A 42 -9.00 -14.04 11.49
N ALA A 43 -8.63 -14.26 10.23
CA ALA A 43 -7.24 -14.30 9.79
C ALA A 43 -6.54 -12.96 10.00
N PHE A 44 -7.22 -11.84 9.77
CA PHE A 44 -6.70 -10.52 10.07
C PHE A 44 -6.61 -10.24 11.58
N PHE A 45 -7.66 -10.56 12.32
CA PHE A 45 -7.75 -10.26 13.75
C PHE A 45 -6.79 -11.07 14.62
N LYS A 46 -6.34 -12.24 14.15
CA LYS A 46 -5.28 -13.04 14.80
C LYS A 46 -3.88 -12.46 14.62
N GLN A 47 -3.67 -11.55 13.67
CA GLN A 47 -2.34 -10.98 13.44
C GLN A 47 -1.92 -10.09 14.61
N PRO A 48 -0.61 -9.98 14.90
CA PRO A 48 -0.10 -9.05 15.89
C PRO A 48 -0.50 -7.61 15.55
N SER A 49 -0.91 -6.87 16.58
CA SER A 49 -1.15 -5.43 16.48
C SER A 49 0.14 -4.63 16.67
N VAL A 50 0.03 -3.31 16.68
CA VAL A 50 1.10 -2.39 17.10
C VAL A 50 1.40 -2.53 18.59
N ILE A 51 0.39 -2.85 19.41
CA ILE A 51 0.55 -3.01 20.85
C ILE A 51 1.18 -4.39 21.10
N GLU A 52 2.38 -4.38 21.67
CA GLU A 52 3.15 -5.59 21.98
C GLU A 52 2.32 -6.57 22.82
N GLY A 53 2.35 -7.84 22.42
CA GLY A 53 1.61 -8.91 23.10
C GLY A 53 0.11 -8.96 22.81
N LYS A 54 -0.44 -8.06 22.00
CA LYS A 54 -1.86 -8.06 21.61
C LYS A 54 -2.07 -8.33 20.13
N CYS A 55 -3.11 -9.09 19.80
CA CYS A 55 -3.57 -9.22 18.42
C CYS A 55 -4.52 -8.08 18.00
N ASN A 56 -4.78 -7.97 16.71
CA ASN A 56 -5.68 -6.95 16.14
C ASN A 56 -7.10 -7.03 16.74
N ALA A 57 -7.60 -8.22 17.10
CA ALA A 57 -8.91 -8.36 17.76
C ALA A 57 -8.94 -7.66 19.13
N GLU A 58 -7.92 -7.91 19.96
CA GLU A 58 -7.84 -7.38 21.32
C GLU A 58 -7.74 -5.85 21.35
N VAL A 59 -7.00 -5.25 20.40
CA VAL A 59 -6.93 -3.78 20.29
C VAL A 59 -8.22 -3.15 19.78
N MET A 60 -8.99 -3.88 18.97
CA MET A 60 -10.34 -3.48 18.55
C MET A 60 -11.40 -3.68 19.64
N GLY A 61 -10.98 -4.10 20.84
CA GLY A 61 -11.87 -4.31 21.99
C GLY A 61 -12.59 -5.66 21.98
N ILE A 62 -12.22 -6.58 21.08
CA ILE A 62 -12.74 -7.95 21.09
C ILE A 62 -12.00 -8.73 22.17
N ASP A 63 -12.71 -9.10 23.23
CA ASP A 63 -12.15 -9.97 24.26
C ASP A 63 -12.19 -11.45 23.82
N ILE A 64 -11.03 -11.93 23.38
CA ILE A 64 -10.84 -13.27 22.82
C ILE A 64 -10.73 -14.37 23.89
N HIS A 65 -10.68 -14.00 25.17
CA HIS A 65 -10.43 -14.92 26.29
C HIS A 65 -11.72 -15.30 27.05
N ARG A 66 -12.87 -14.71 26.68
CA ARG A 66 -14.15 -15.08 27.28
C ARG A 66 -14.56 -16.52 27.01
N ASP A 67 -15.36 -17.05 27.92
CA ASP A 67 -16.10 -18.29 27.67
C ASP A 67 -17.06 -18.14 26.49
N GLY A 68 -17.04 -19.11 25.58
CA GLY A 68 -17.91 -19.14 24.40
C GLY A 68 -17.41 -18.34 23.19
N PHE A 69 -16.22 -17.75 23.24
CA PHE A 69 -15.59 -17.15 22.06
C PHE A 69 -15.27 -18.19 20.98
N SER A 70 -15.53 -17.86 19.71
CA SER A 70 -15.22 -18.69 18.55
C SER A 70 -14.74 -17.85 17.37
N TRP A 71 -13.55 -18.16 16.85
CA TRP A 71 -13.04 -17.55 15.61
C TRP A 71 -13.88 -17.86 14.37
N ASN A 72 -14.79 -18.83 14.44
CA ASN A 72 -15.64 -19.24 13.30
C ASN A 72 -17.05 -18.61 13.36
N ASP A 73 -17.36 -17.86 14.42
CA ASP A 73 -18.67 -17.22 14.58
C ASP A 73 -18.49 -15.80 15.11
N MET A 74 -18.66 -14.83 14.20
CA MET A 74 -18.50 -13.41 14.51
C MET A 74 -19.52 -12.91 15.54
N ASN A 75 -20.66 -13.57 15.74
CA ASN A 75 -21.60 -13.20 16.82
C ASN A 75 -20.99 -13.36 18.23
N THR A 76 -19.92 -14.16 18.34
CA THR A 76 -19.20 -14.38 19.61
C THR A 76 -18.12 -13.32 19.87
N TRP A 77 -17.80 -12.46 18.91
CA TRP A 77 -16.73 -11.45 18.98
C TRP A 77 -17.18 -10.18 19.72
N LYS A 78 -17.72 -10.38 20.90
CA LYS A 78 -18.15 -9.33 21.82
C LYS A 78 -16.95 -8.57 22.40
N ASN A 79 -17.23 -7.53 23.18
CA ASN A 79 -16.29 -6.87 24.06
C ASN A 79 -16.36 -7.44 25.49
N ALA A 80 -15.58 -6.88 26.42
CA ALA A 80 -15.54 -7.34 27.81
C ALA A 80 -16.89 -7.21 28.56
N GLU A 81 -17.81 -6.34 28.09
CA GLU A 81 -19.17 -6.25 28.65
C GLU A 81 -20.17 -7.21 27.97
N GLY A 82 -19.71 -8.07 27.08
CA GLY A 82 -20.56 -8.99 26.32
C GLY A 82 -21.35 -8.31 25.19
N LYS A 83 -20.96 -7.11 24.75
CA LYS A 83 -21.62 -6.37 23.66
C LYS A 83 -20.86 -6.49 22.36
N ILE A 84 -21.60 -6.52 21.25
CA ILE A 84 -21.03 -6.53 19.90
C ILE A 84 -21.64 -5.46 18.99
N TRP A 85 -22.86 -4.96 19.26
CA TRP A 85 -23.61 -4.15 18.29
C TRP A 85 -23.79 -2.68 18.68
N HIS A 86 -23.64 -1.80 17.69
CA HIS A 86 -24.38 -0.55 17.53
C HIS A 86 -25.58 -0.85 16.60
N THR A 87 -26.73 -1.24 17.16
CA THR A 87 -27.91 -1.58 16.33
C THR A 87 -28.62 -0.32 15.88
N TYR A 88 -28.83 -0.18 14.57
CA TYR A 88 -29.59 0.93 13.98
C TYR A 88 -31.01 0.50 13.54
N SER A 89 -31.17 -0.74 13.05
CA SER A 89 -32.48 -1.30 12.67
C SER A 89 -32.52 -2.82 12.72
N ALA A 90 -33.69 -3.42 12.49
CA ALA A 90 -33.87 -4.88 12.47
C ALA A 90 -33.06 -5.58 11.35
N THR A 91 -32.83 -4.90 10.22
CA THR A 91 -32.17 -5.47 9.03
C THR A 91 -30.78 -4.89 8.79
N TYR A 92 -30.28 -4.02 9.67
CA TYR A 92 -28.99 -3.37 9.54
C TYR A 92 -28.36 -3.09 10.93
N ALA A 93 -27.14 -3.54 11.14
CA ALA A 93 -26.37 -3.31 12.35
C ALA A 93 -24.89 -3.10 12.04
N GLU A 94 -24.18 -2.48 12.98
CA GLU A 94 -22.74 -2.32 12.94
C GLU A 94 -22.13 -2.93 14.20
N THR A 95 -21.00 -3.60 14.04
CA THR A 95 -20.23 -4.11 15.17
C THR A 95 -19.48 -2.97 15.88
N LEU A 96 -19.19 -3.10 17.17
CA LEU A 96 -18.36 -2.13 17.92
C LEU A 96 -16.96 -1.94 17.29
N PHE A 97 -16.55 -2.85 16.40
CA PHE A 97 -15.28 -2.82 15.67
C PHE A 97 -15.44 -2.49 14.17
N GLY A 98 -16.54 -1.85 13.77
CA GLY A 98 -16.65 -1.13 12.49
C GLY A 98 -17.04 -1.97 11.26
N VAL A 99 -17.48 -3.22 11.45
CA VAL A 99 -18.05 -4.07 10.39
C VAL A 99 -19.57 -3.89 10.36
N CYS A 100 -20.12 -3.40 9.25
CA CYS A 100 -21.55 -3.20 9.07
C CYS A 100 -22.19 -4.36 8.32
N VAL A 101 -23.29 -4.91 8.82
CA VAL A 101 -24.00 -6.05 8.21
C VAL A 101 -25.42 -5.68 7.82
N ASN A 102 -25.88 -6.28 6.71
CA ASN A 102 -27.24 -6.09 6.21
C ASN A 102 -27.86 -7.43 5.80
N ALA A 103 -29.08 -7.68 6.26
CA ALA A 103 -29.77 -8.95 6.06
C ALA A 103 -30.47 -9.00 4.71
N ALA A 104 -30.74 -7.82 4.13
CA ALA A 104 -31.35 -7.70 2.81
C ALA A 104 -30.36 -8.04 1.70
N ALA A 105 -30.91 -8.46 0.57
CA ALA A 105 -30.17 -8.55 -0.67
C ALA A 105 -29.57 -7.17 -1.05
N PRO A 106 -28.37 -7.12 -1.65
CA PRO A 106 -27.56 -8.25 -2.14
C PRO A 106 -26.59 -8.86 -1.10
N PHE A 107 -26.58 -8.36 0.13
CA PHE A 107 -25.60 -8.71 1.15
C PHE A 107 -25.92 -10.03 1.85
N ASN A 108 -27.19 -10.26 2.20
CA ASN A 108 -27.67 -11.51 2.80
C ASN A 108 -26.80 -11.98 3.99
N GLY A 109 -26.44 -11.05 4.90
CA GLY A 109 -25.59 -11.34 6.06
C GLY A 109 -24.08 -11.11 5.85
N LYS A 110 -23.66 -10.73 4.64
CA LYS A 110 -22.30 -10.23 4.37
C LYS A 110 -22.09 -8.80 4.86
N THR A 111 -20.82 -8.38 4.92
CA THR A 111 -20.45 -6.98 5.14
C THR A 111 -21.03 -6.10 4.04
N SER A 112 -21.75 -5.07 4.47
CA SER A 112 -22.34 -4.03 3.64
C SER A 112 -21.51 -2.75 3.62
N SER A 113 -20.75 -2.50 4.68
CA SER A 113 -19.80 -1.39 4.79
C SER A 113 -18.71 -1.73 5.80
N LEU A 114 -17.51 -1.18 5.61
CA LEU A 114 -16.40 -1.25 6.57
C LEU A 114 -15.98 0.17 6.96
N SER A 115 -15.91 0.44 8.26
CA SER A 115 -15.57 1.76 8.80
C SER A 115 -14.41 1.68 9.78
N TRP A 116 -13.19 1.53 9.26
CA TRP A 116 -11.95 1.61 10.05
C TRP A 116 -11.29 2.96 9.80
N THR A 117 -11.72 3.95 10.57
CA THR A 117 -11.14 5.30 10.56
C THR A 117 -11.21 5.91 11.96
N ASN A 118 -10.16 6.66 12.32
CA ASN A 118 -10.15 7.51 13.51
C ASN A 118 -10.34 9.01 13.18
N THR A 119 -10.73 9.37 11.94
CA THR A 119 -10.95 10.77 11.54
C THR A 119 -12.44 11.12 11.48
N GLU A 120 -12.84 12.18 12.19
CA GLU A 120 -14.18 12.74 12.09
C GLU A 120 -14.51 13.22 10.66
N GLY A 121 -15.74 12.95 10.20
CA GLY A 121 -16.22 13.40 8.89
C GLY A 121 -15.84 12.51 7.70
N ASP A 122 -14.91 11.57 7.85
CA ASP A 122 -14.65 10.52 6.85
C ASP A 122 -15.89 9.71 6.54
N ASN A 123 -16.65 9.42 7.60
CA ASN A 123 -17.91 8.73 7.51
C ASN A 123 -18.85 9.27 8.58
N LYS A 124 -19.65 10.28 8.21
CA LYS A 124 -20.54 10.99 9.15
C LYS A 124 -21.64 10.11 9.78
N TRP A 125 -21.79 8.88 9.29
CA TRP A 125 -22.87 7.97 9.68
C TRP A 125 -22.47 6.93 10.72
N TYR A 126 -21.16 6.76 10.98
CA TYR A 126 -20.65 5.70 11.84
C TYR A 126 -19.63 6.24 12.85
N PRO A 127 -19.49 5.58 14.01
CA PRO A 127 -18.56 6.00 15.04
C PRO A 127 -17.12 5.96 14.51
N VAL A 128 -16.37 6.97 14.94
CA VAL A 128 -14.92 7.00 14.81
C VAL A 128 -14.34 5.92 15.73
N LEU A 129 -13.38 5.14 15.25
CA LEU A 129 -12.69 4.10 16.01
C LEU A 129 -11.25 4.53 16.28
N PRO A 130 -10.94 5.18 17.42
CA PRO A 130 -9.58 5.67 17.70
C PRO A 130 -8.51 4.58 17.61
N VAL A 131 -8.87 3.35 18.00
CA VAL A 131 -7.97 2.20 18.09
C VAL A 131 -7.44 1.67 16.75
N VAL A 132 -7.98 2.10 15.61
CA VAL A 132 -7.55 1.61 14.28
C VAL A 132 -6.09 1.93 13.95
N GLU A 133 -5.50 2.92 14.61
CA GLU A 133 -4.06 3.24 14.52
C GLU A 133 -3.15 2.11 15.01
N ASN A 134 -3.71 1.15 15.74
CA ASN A 134 -2.99 -0.01 16.24
C ASN A 134 -3.15 -1.24 15.35
N LEU A 135 -3.96 -1.17 14.30
CA LEU A 135 -4.14 -2.27 13.35
C LEU A 135 -2.91 -2.41 12.46
N LYS A 136 -2.35 -3.62 12.40
CA LYS A 136 -1.13 -3.94 11.64
C LYS A 136 -1.31 -5.19 10.80
N GLY A 137 -0.43 -5.36 9.82
CA GLY A 137 -0.33 -6.56 9.01
C GLY A 137 -1.13 -6.46 7.71
N LYS A 138 -1.64 -7.60 7.26
CA LYS A 138 -2.27 -7.77 5.95
C LYS A 138 -3.75 -8.08 6.09
N LEU A 139 -4.60 -7.19 5.57
CA LEU A 139 -6.03 -7.43 5.39
C LEU A 139 -6.27 -8.12 4.04
N VAL A 140 -7.01 -9.23 4.05
CA VAL A 140 -7.44 -9.94 2.83
C VAL A 140 -8.92 -10.22 2.92
N LEU A 141 -9.70 -9.70 1.96
CA LEU A 141 -11.15 -9.92 1.85
C LEU A 141 -11.46 -10.43 0.44
N ARG A 142 -11.86 -11.71 0.31
CA ARG A 142 -11.84 -12.42 -0.99
C ARG A 142 -13.14 -12.40 -1.81
N ASP A 143 -14.27 -12.10 -1.17
CA ASP A 143 -15.59 -12.04 -1.82
C ASP A 143 -16.44 -10.96 -1.12
N PHE A 144 -15.99 -9.71 -1.31
CA PHE A 144 -16.42 -8.58 -0.51
C PHE A 144 -17.51 -7.77 -1.24
N LYS A 145 -18.70 -7.70 -0.65
CA LYS A 145 -19.87 -7.06 -1.25
C LYS A 145 -20.12 -5.63 -0.77
N ALA A 146 -19.29 -5.12 0.14
CA ALA A 146 -19.51 -3.81 0.74
C ALA A 146 -19.64 -2.71 -0.32
N THR A 147 -20.57 -1.79 -0.13
CA THR A 147 -20.71 -0.61 -1.00
C THR A 147 -19.74 0.49 -0.61
N THR A 148 -19.21 0.46 0.61
CA THR A 148 -18.27 1.47 1.09
C THR A 148 -17.23 0.84 1.99
N VAL A 149 -15.97 1.19 1.76
CA VAL A 149 -14.82 0.68 2.51
C VAL A 149 -13.97 1.85 2.95
N HIS A 150 -13.89 2.08 4.25
CA HIS A 150 -12.96 3.03 4.86
C HIS A 150 -11.88 2.28 5.63
N VAL A 151 -10.64 2.49 5.20
CA VAL A 151 -9.43 2.04 5.86
C VAL A 151 -8.48 3.23 5.91
N SER A 152 -8.37 3.86 7.08
CA SER A 152 -7.59 5.07 7.26
C SER A 152 -6.87 5.09 8.59
N ASN A 153 -5.67 5.68 8.58
CA ASN A 153 -4.81 5.86 9.75
C ASN A 153 -4.48 4.55 10.46
N THR A 154 -4.26 3.48 9.71
CA THR A 154 -3.81 2.17 10.22
C THR A 154 -2.31 1.98 10.00
N GLN A 155 -1.72 0.98 10.65
CA GLN A 155 -0.34 0.53 10.44
C GLN A 155 -0.27 -0.79 9.65
N MET A 156 -1.30 -1.10 8.87
CA MET A 156 -1.28 -2.22 7.94
C MET A 156 -0.22 -2.00 6.86
N ASP A 157 0.39 -3.09 6.38
CA ASP A 157 1.31 -3.05 5.24
C ASP A 157 0.60 -3.35 3.91
N THR A 158 -0.45 -4.16 3.95
CA THR A 158 -1.14 -4.63 2.74
C THR A 158 -2.65 -4.62 2.95
N VAL A 159 -3.37 -4.08 1.96
CA VAL A 159 -4.84 -4.15 1.87
C VAL A 159 -5.22 -4.85 0.58
N LYS A 160 -5.69 -6.10 0.68
CA LYS A 160 -6.21 -6.88 -0.44
C LYS A 160 -7.71 -7.04 -0.34
N ILE A 161 -8.45 -6.56 -1.35
CA ILE A 161 -9.90 -6.62 -1.37
C ILE A 161 -10.38 -6.99 -2.78
N ALA A 162 -11.04 -8.13 -2.91
CA ALA A 162 -11.75 -8.53 -4.11
C ALA A 162 -13.23 -8.12 -4.00
N MET A 163 -13.57 -7.00 -4.64
CA MET A 163 -14.93 -6.46 -4.66
C MET A 163 -15.81 -7.24 -5.63
N THR A 164 -16.90 -7.84 -5.16
CA THR A 164 -17.77 -8.73 -5.98
C THR A 164 -19.20 -8.22 -6.14
N ASN A 165 -19.51 -7.03 -5.62
CA ASN A 165 -20.86 -6.46 -5.75
C ASN A 165 -21.12 -6.00 -7.19
N ALA A 166 -21.91 -6.77 -7.94
CA ALA A 166 -22.29 -6.43 -9.31
C ALA A 166 -23.52 -5.51 -9.40
N GLU A 167 -24.28 -5.36 -8.31
CA GLU A 167 -25.56 -4.64 -8.32
C GLU A 167 -25.37 -3.16 -7.96
N ASN A 168 -24.57 -2.90 -6.93
CA ASN A 168 -24.38 -1.57 -6.37
C ASN A 168 -22.95 -1.05 -6.61
N ASP A 169 -22.86 0.27 -6.77
CA ASP A 169 -21.58 0.98 -6.83
C ASP A 169 -20.81 0.84 -5.50
N CYS A 170 -19.51 0.61 -5.62
CA CYS A 170 -18.61 0.44 -4.50
C CYS A 170 -17.56 1.55 -4.45
N TYR A 171 -17.32 2.09 -3.25
CA TYR A 171 -16.40 3.19 -2.99
C TYR A 171 -15.33 2.77 -1.98
N LEU A 172 -14.06 2.87 -2.37
CA LEU A 172 -12.94 2.56 -1.49
C LEU A 172 -12.20 3.83 -1.07
N HIS A 173 -11.91 3.90 0.22
CA HIS A 173 -11.13 4.95 0.88
C HIS A 173 -10.01 4.26 1.66
N ILE A 174 -8.91 3.94 0.98
CA ILE A 174 -7.71 3.33 1.56
C ILE A 174 -6.63 4.40 1.60
N ARG A 175 -6.66 5.26 2.61
CA ARG A 175 -5.96 6.55 2.60
C ARG A 175 -5.38 6.91 3.95
N ARG A 176 -4.31 7.71 3.96
CA ARG A 176 -3.60 8.14 5.18
C ARG A 176 -3.14 6.94 6.01
N ASN A 177 -2.64 5.89 5.37
CA ASN A 177 -2.04 4.76 6.07
C ASN A 177 -0.52 4.82 5.86
N PRO A 178 0.26 5.34 6.81
CA PRO A 178 1.69 5.61 6.62
C PRO A 178 2.56 4.36 6.42
N PHE A 179 1.98 3.16 6.51
CA PHE A 179 2.67 1.88 6.36
C PHE A 179 2.14 1.02 5.22
N VAL A 180 1.03 1.40 4.56
CA VAL A 180 0.45 0.59 3.48
C VAL A 180 1.34 0.72 2.24
N LYS A 181 1.99 -0.39 1.89
CA LYS A 181 2.87 -0.56 0.73
C LYS A 181 2.17 -1.20 -0.45
N GLN A 182 1.05 -1.91 -0.20
CA GLN A 182 0.29 -2.57 -1.26
C GLN A 182 -1.22 -2.40 -1.08
N ILE A 183 -1.87 -1.98 -2.17
CA ILE A 183 -3.31 -2.11 -2.39
C ILE A 183 -3.51 -3.12 -3.53
N ASP A 184 -4.11 -4.25 -3.23
CA ASP A 184 -4.39 -5.32 -4.18
C ASP A 184 -5.91 -5.48 -4.37
N LEU A 185 -6.40 -5.06 -5.53
CA LEU A 185 -7.80 -5.20 -5.94
C LEU A 185 -8.02 -6.41 -6.85
N SER A 186 -7.04 -7.31 -6.99
CA SER A 186 -7.12 -8.43 -7.92
C SER A 186 -8.33 -9.33 -7.65
N GLY A 187 -9.00 -9.75 -8.72
CA GLY A 187 -10.23 -10.53 -8.66
C GLY A 187 -11.49 -9.69 -8.38
N SER A 188 -11.39 -8.36 -8.34
CA SER A 188 -12.55 -7.48 -8.18
C SER A 188 -13.41 -7.48 -9.45
N THR A 189 -14.49 -8.26 -9.43
CA THR A 189 -15.45 -8.42 -10.54
C THR A 189 -16.70 -7.54 -10.40
N GLY A 190 -16.87 -6.88 -9.25
CA GLY A 190 -17.96 -5.95 -8.96
C GLY A 190 -17.76 -4.54 -9.52
N LYS A 191 -18.75 -3.67 -9.29
CA LYS A 191 -18.77 -2.26 -9.69
C LYS A 191 -17.96 -1.38 -8.74
N CYS A 192 -16.64 -1.50 -8.81
CA CYS A 192 -15.71 -0.69 -8.03
C CYS A 192 -15.54 0.68 -8.68
N ARG A 193 -16.38 1.69 -8.38
CA ARG A 193 -16.38 2.97 -9.09
C ARG A 193 -15.22 3.89 -8.72
N GLN A 194 -14.76 3.78 -7.47
CA GLN A 194 -13.81 4.73 -6.91
C GLN A 194 -12.79 4.10 -5.95
N LEU A 195 -11.55 4.58 -6.05
CA LEU A 195 -10.51 4.46 -5.04
C LEU A 195 -9.93 5.84 -4.70
N ALA A 196 -10.11 6.26 -3.45
CA ALA A 196 -9.32 7.32 -2.82
C ALA A 196 -8.15 6.68 -2.06
N GLY A 197 -7.00 6.59 -2.72
CA GLY A 197 -5.78 5.89 -2.30
C GLY A 197 -4.62 6.81 -1.92
N TYR A 198 -4.88 7.99 -1.36
CA TYR A 198 -3.84 9.00 -1.11
C TYR A 198 -3.19 8.86 0.27
N ARG A 199 -1.95 9.37 0.42
CA ARG A 199 -1.18 9.32 1.68
C ARG A 199 -0.97 7.90 2.22
N ASN A 200 -0.56 7.00 1.35
CA ASN A 200 0.04 5.73 1.75
C ASN A 200 1.52 5.73 1.36
N ILE A 201 2.19 4.58 1.34
CA ILE A 201 3.60 4.46 0.91
C ILE A 201 3.74 3.51 -0.28
N LEU A 202 2.83 3.63 -1.25
CA LEU A 202 2.86 2.87 -2.51
C LEU A 202 3.99 3.38 -3.41
N SER A 203 4.90 2.51 -3.84
CA SER A 203 6.16 2.94 -4.49
C SER A 203 6.41 2.41 -5.89
N ASP A 204 5.93 1.22 -6.20
CA ASP A 204 6.37 0.47 -7.38
C ASP A 204 5.23 -0.30 -8.06
N GLU A 205 5.58 -1.00 -9.15
CA GLU A 205 4.68 -1.84 -9.93
C GLU A 205 3.95 -2.94 -9.13
N THR A 206 4.43 -3.28 -7.94
CA THR A 206 3.79 -4.26 -7.03
C THR A 206 2.87 -3.60 -6.00
N ALA A 207 2.88 -2.27 -5.90
CA ALA A 207 2.17 -1.53 -4.86
C ALA A 207 0.69 -1.32 -5.18
N PHE A 208 0.30 -1.23 -6.45
CA PHE A 208 -1.11 -1.14 -6.86
C PHE A 208 -1.44 -2.23 -7.88
N VAL A 209 -2.11 -3.28 -7.42
CA VAL A 209 -2.32 -4.51 -8.21
C VAL A 209 -3.79 -4.68 -8.54
N CYS A 210 -4.11 -4.92 -9.82
CA CYS A 210 -5.48 -5.06 -10.32
C CYS A 210 -5.57 -6.18 -11.37
N ASN A 211 -5.19 -7.41 -11.00
CA ASN A 211 -5.28 -8.55 -11.91
C ASN A 211 -6.72 -9.08 -11.98
N ASP A 212 -7.15 -9.56 -13.15
CA ASP A 212 -8.47 -10.19 -13.33
C ASP A 212 -9.66 -9.35 -12.83
N CYS A 213 -9.55 -8.02 -12.97
CA CYS A 213 -10.58 -7.08 -12.54
C CYS A 213 -11.64 -6.86 -13.63
N ARG A 214 -12.80 -6.36 -13.20
CA ARG A 214 -13.86 -5.89 -14.09
C ARG A 214 -13.33 -4.82 -15.04
N GLN A 215 -13.75 -4.87 -16.31
CA GLN A 215 -13.27 -3.97 -17.35
C GLN A 215 -14.17 -2.73 -17.56
N THR A 216 -15.39 -2.77 -17.07
CA THR A 216 -16.35 -1.66 -17.12
C THR A 216 -16.80 -1.31 -15.71
N GLU A 217 -17.14 -0.04 -15.43
CA GLU A 217 -17.54 0.38 -14.07
C GLU A 217 -16.47 0.03 -13.01
N PHE A 218 -15.19 0.14 -13.41
CA PHE A 218 -14.03 -0.16 -12.58
C PHE A 218 -13.07 1.03 -12.59
N LEU A 219 -13.03 1.73 -11.45
CA LEU A 219 -12.27 2.93 -11.16
C LEU A 219 -12.55 4.08 -12.14
N ASP A 220 -13.72 4.05 -12.77
CA ASP A 220 -14.14 4.94 -13.84
C ASP A 220 -14.63 6.31 -13.35
N TRP A 221 -14.96 6.44 -12.06
CA TRP A 221 -15.33 7.73 -11.45
C TRP A 221 -14.14 8.42 -10.81
N LEU A 222 -13.34 7.69 -10.04
CA LEU A 222 -12.17 8.24 -9.37
C LEU A 222 -11.12 7.17 -9.12
N LEU A 223 -9.92 7.40 -9.63
CA LEU A 223 -8.70 6.76 -9.15
C LEU A 223 -7.75 7.86 -8.69
N ASN A 224 -7.57 7.98 -7.38
CA ASN A 224 -6.64 8.93 -6.78
C ASN A 224 -5.55 8.17 -6.02
N LEU A 225 -4.30 8.33 -6.45
CA LEU A 225 -3.09 7.78 -5.85
C LEU A 225 -2.10 8.92 -5.50
N GLU A 226 -2.62 10.05 -5.04
CA GLU A 226 -1.85 11.24 -4.61
C GLU A 226 -1.04 11.01 -3.33
N ASP A 227 0.11 11.69 -3.20
CA ASP A 227 0.91 11.71 -1.96
C ASP A 227 1.29 10.30 -1.49
N ASN A 228 1.64 9.45 -2.46
CA ASN A 228 2.30 8.16 -2.25
C ASN A 228 3.79 8.31 -2.58
N CYS A 229 4.48 7.21 -2.87
CA CYS A 229 5.91 7.15 -3.15
C CYS A 229 6.22 6.70 -4.59
N PHE A 230 5.33 6.98 -5.54
CA PHE A 230 5.58 6.64 -6.95
C PHE A 230 6.53 7.64 -7.62
N THR A 231 7.26 7.19 -8.63
CA THR A 231 7.99 8.02 -9.59
C THR A 231 7.32 7.91 -10.96
N TYR A 232 7.77 8.67 -11.97
CA TYR A 232 7.16 8.59 -13.29
C TYR A 232 7.29 7.18 -13.90
N SER A 233 8.42 6.51 -13.65
CA SER A 233 8.70 5.15 -14.13
C SER A 233 7.90 4.07 -13.42
N THR A 234 7.40 4.33 -12.20
CA THR A 234 6.65 3.36 -11.41
C THR A 234 5.16 3.65 -11.27
N LEU A 235 4.71 4.81 -11.74
CA LEU A 235 3.30 5.15 -11.75
C LEU A 235 2.49 4.11 -12.52
N PRO A 236 1.43 3.53 -11.92
CA PRO A 236 0.61 2.56 -12.62
C PRO A 236 -0.13 3.22 -13.78
N LEU A 237 -0.64 2.43 -14.72
CA LEU A 237 -1.65 2.89 -15.67
C LEU A 237 -3.04 2.54 -15.12
N HIS A 238 -4.06 3.23 -15.61
CA HIS A 238 -5.43 2.90 -15.24
C HIS A 238 -5.73 1.44 -15.62
N PRO A 239 -6.13 0.57 -14.67
CA PRO A 239 -6.13 -0.88 -14.88
C PRO A 239 -7.10 -1.34 -15.97
N ALA A 240 -8.26 -0.68 -16.14
CA ALA A 240 -9.22 -1.03 -17.20
C ALA A 240 -8.95 -0.37 -18.56
N THR A 241 -8.19 0.74 -18.62
CA THR A 241 -8.05 1.51 -19.88
C THR A 241 -6.62 1.57 -20.40
N GLY A 242 -5.63 1.20 -19.59
CA GLY A 242 -4.21 1.29 -19.92
C GLY A 242 -3.70 2.73 -20.10
N LYS A 243 -4.43 3.74 -19.61
CA LYS A 243 -4.09 5.16 -19.79
C LYS A 243 -3.50 5.78 -18.53
N VAL A 244 -2.71 6.83 -18.72
CA VAL A 244 -2.28 7.73 -17.64
C VAL A 244 -3.48 8.43 -17.00
N LEU A 245 -3.45 8.57 -15.67
CA LEU A 245 -4.42 9.37 -14.94
C LEU A 245 -4.05 10.85 -15.00
N GLY A 246 -4.97 11.69 -15.48
CA GLY A 246 -4.72 13.13 -15.58
C GLY A 246 -4.66 13.85 -14.23
N SER A 247 -5.45 13.43 -13.24
CA SER A 247 -5.57 14.13 -11.94
C SER A 247 -5.18 13.29 -10.72
N GLY A 248 -4.95 11.98 -10.90
CA GLY A 248 -4.80 11.01 -9.81
C GLY A 248 -3.37 10.81 -9.28
N TYR A 249 -2.36 11.50 -9.80
CA TYR A 249 -0.95 11.24 -9.50
C TYR A 249 -0.18 12.37 -8.82
N LYS A 250 -0.87 13.33 -8.22
CA LYS A 250 -0.23 14.53 -7.68
C LYS A 250 0.63 14.26 -6.44
N SER A 251 1.52 15.19 -6.14
CA SER A 251 2.19 15.31 -4.84
C SER A 251 2.97 14.05 -4.39
N GLN A 252 3.50 13.24 -5.31
CA GLN A 252 4.28 12.07 -4.92
C GLN A 252 5.49 12.48 -4.06
N TRP A 253 5.82 11.63 -3.09
CA TRP A 253 6.88 11.82 -2.09
C TRP A 253 6.74 13.05 -1.19
N ASN A 254 5.63 13.79 -1.28
CA ASN A 254 5.45 15.06 -0.57
C ASN A 254 5.55 14.90 0.95
N THR A 255 4.89 13.90 1.52
CA THR A 255 4.97 13.62 2.98
C THR A 255 6.37 13.18 3.44
N LEU A 256 7.19 12.60 2.54
CA LEU A 256 8.55 12.14 2.86
C LEU A 256 9.64 13.15 2.48
N GLY A 257 9.27 14.33 1.97
CA GLY A 257 10.20 15.41 1.61
C GLY A 257 10.86 15.27 0.24
N GLY A 258 10.51 14.24 -0.55
CA GLY A 258 11.04 13.98 -1.89
C GLY A 258 11.52 12.54 -2.10
N LEU A 259 11.80 12.20 -3.36
CA LEU A 259 12.42 10.93 -3.76
C LEU A 259 13.81 10.84 -3.12
N PRO A 260 14.10 9.82 -2.30
CA PRO A 260 15.39 9.65 -1.67
C PRO A 260 16.51 9.46 -2.70
N ILE A 261 17.58 10.21 -2.52
CA ILE A 261 18.87 10.06 -3.21
C ILE A 261 19.98 10.23 -2.16
N GLY A 262 21.17 9.68 -2.43
CA GLY A 262 22.26 9.67 -1.45
C GLY A 262 21.97 8.80 -0.22
N LEU A 263 22.66 9.08 0.88
CA LEU A 263 22.50 8.36 2.16
C LEU A 263 21.97 9.29 3.25
N LYS A 264 21.03 8.78 4.05
CA LYS A 264 20.49 9.51 5.20
C LYS A 264 21.39 9.30 6.41
N ASN A 265 21.86 10.38 7.03
CA ASN A 265 22.66 10.35 8.25
C ASN A 265 21.79 10.19 9.52
N ASP A 266 22.43 10.10 10.69
CA ASP A 266 21.76 9.90 11.98
C ASP A 266 20.89 11.09 12.42
N GLU A 267 21.20 12.29 11.91
CA GLU A 267 20.40 13.51 12.13
C GLU A 267 19.18 13.56 11.18
N GLY A 268 19.11 12.64 10.23
CA GLY A 268 18.04 12.52 9.25
C GLY A 268 18.22 13.39 8.01
N GLU A 269 19.39 14.00 7.81
CA GLU A 269 19.76 14.73 6.61
C GLU A 269 20.29 13.77 5.54
N TYR A 270 20.04 14.04 4.26
CA TYR A 270 20.62 13.26 3.18
C TYR A 270 21.94 13.87 2.72
N GLU A 271 22.93 13.03 2.54
CA GLU A 271 24.29 13.37 2.09
C GLU A 271 24.59 12.68 0.76
N ILE A 272 25.45 13.30 -0.03
CA ILE A 272 26.09 12.70 -1.21
C ILE A 272 27.59 13.03 -1.17
N GLU A 273 28.45 12.05 -1.43
CA GLU A 273 29.89 12.31 -1.50
C GLU A 273 30.27 13.06 -2.78
N VAL A 274 31.38 13.79 -2.73
CA VAL A 274 31.98 14.41 -3.91
C VAL A 274 32.21 13.36 -5.00
N ASP A 275 31.86 13.73 -6.23
CA ASP A 275 31.92 12.89 -7.43
C ASP A 275 31.09 11.60 -7.36
N GLU A 276 30.23 11.44 -6.35
CA GLU A 276 29.27 10.34 -6.30
C GLU A 276 28.19 10.51 -7.37
N ASP A 277 27.92 9.43 -8.09
CA ASP A 277 26.87 9.41 -9.09
C ASP A 277 25.47 9.38 -8.46
N ILE A 278 24.62 10.27 -8.96
CA ILE A 278 23.18 10.29 -8.74
C ILE A 278 22.52 9.77 -10.02
N ASP A 279 21.87 8.61 -9.92
CA ASP A 279 21.18 7.96 -11.03
C ASP A 279 19.67 8.24 -10.96
N LEU A 280 19.19 9.11 -11.86
CA LEU A 280 17.77 9.35 -12.10
C LEU A 280 17.36 8.89 -13.51
N SER A 281 18.13 7.99 -14.12
CA SER A 281 17.96 7.60 -15.52
C SER A 281 16.69 6.79 -15.79
N ALA A 282 16.17 6.10 -14.78
CA ALA A 282 14.85 5.46 -14.84
C ALA A 282 13.72 6.47 -15.15
N GLU A 283 13.92 7.73 -14.77
CA GLU A 283 12.96 8.80 -14.98
C GLU A 283 13.19 9.55 -16.30
N TYR A 284 14.22 9.21 -17.09
CA TYR A 284 14.63 10.01 -18.25
C TYR A 284 13.64 9.95 -19.40
N ASP A 285 13.31 8.75 -19.88
CA ASP A 285 12.36 8.53 -20.97
C ASP A 285 11.15 7.77 -20.44
N VAL A 286 10.06 8.52 -20.23
CA VAL A 286 8.81 7.96 -19.71
C VAL A 286 7.75 8.07 -20.78
N GLN A 287 7.33 6.92 -21.29
CA GLN A 287 6.33 6.82 -22.38
C GLN A 287 6.71 7.65 -23.62
N GLY A 288 8.00 7.68 -23.98
CA GLY A 288 8.51 8.44 -25.13
C GLY A 288 8.58 9.95 -24.88
N LYS A 289 8.49 10.39 -23.61
CA LYS A 289 8.58 11.79 -23.20
C LYS A 289 9.79 11.94 -22.30
N LEU A 290 10.69 12.83 -22.72
CA LEU A 290 11.91 13.13 -21.98
C LEU A 290 11.59 13.99 -20.74
N THR A 291 12.18 13.64 -19.61
CA THR A 291 12.10 14.42 -18.38
C THR A 291 13.07 15.59 -18.43
N THR A 292 12.59 16.75 -17.98
CA THR A 292 13.45 17.91 -17.69
C THR A 292 13.88 17.85 -16.23
N TYR A 293 15.18 17.90 -15.99
CA TYR A 293 15.79 17.91 -14.67
C TYR A 293 16.30 19.33 -14.37
N THR A 294 15.86 19.91 -13.26
CA THR A 294 16.30 21.23 -12.81
C THR A 294 16.85 21.12 -11.41
N TRP A 295 18.15 21.34 -11.24
CA TRP A 295 18.77 21.36 -9.93
C TRP A 295 18.68 22.74 -9.31
N LYS A 296 18.36 22.80 -8.01
CA LYS A 296 18.25 24.05 -7.26
C LYS A 296 18.93 23.98 -5.90
N ASN A 297 19.41 25.13 -5.43
CA ASN A 297 19.81 25.32 -4.02
C ASN A 297 18.60 25.68 -3.14
N GLU A 298 18.82 25.81 -1.83
CA GLU A 298 17.78 26.16 -0.86
C GLU A 298 17.12 27.53 -1.10
N ASP A 299 17.86 28.47 -1.72
CA ASP A 299 17.36 29.79 -2.11
C ASP A 299 16.44 29.72 -3.36
N GLY A 300 16.40 28.59 -4.05
CA GLY A 300 15.61 28.36 -5.26
C GLY A 300 16.32 28.72 -6.56
N ASP A 301 17.60 29.11 -6.49
CA ASP A 301 18.43 29.38 -7.67
C ASP A 301 18.73 28.09 -8.43
N VAL A 302 18.67 28.17 -9.76
CA VAL A 302 19.06 27.06 -10.62
C VAL A 302 20.57 26.92 -10.61
N ILE A 303 21.03 25.69 -10.37
CA ILE A 303 22.45 25.34 -10.37
C ILE A 303 22.76 24.31 -11.44
N THR A 304 24.02 24.24 -11.85
CA THR A 304 24.52 23.25 -12.80
C THR A 304 25.33 22.21 -12.01
N PRO A 305 24.97 20.92 -12.04
CA PRO A 305 25.83 19.86 -11.52
C PRO A 305 27.20 19.87 -12.20
N THR A 306 28.24 19.44 -11.48
CA THR A 306 29.62 19.43 -11.99
C THR A 306 29.76 18.49 -13.19
N SER A 307 29.08 17.34 -13.14
CA SER A 307 28.85 16.48 -14.30
C SER A 307 27.37 16.19 -14.43
N ALA A 308 26.91 16.16 -15.67
CA ALA A 308 25.58 15.68 -16.02
C ALA A 308 25.63 15.02 -17.39
N ASP A 309 24.91 13.93 -17.56
CA ASP A 309 24.64 13.38 -18.89
C ASP A 309 23.22 13.70 -19.36
N ALA A 310 22.97 13.46 -20.64
CA ALA A 310 21.65 13.70 -21.23
C ALA A 310 20.57 12.73 -20.72
N THR A 311 20.96 11.67 -20.00
CA THR A 311 20.10 10.54 -19.62
C THR A 311 19.78 10.48 -18.13
N GLY A 312 20.04 11.54 -17.36
CA GLY A 312 19.64 11.62 -15.96
C GLY A 312 20.71 11.17 -14.96
N TRP A 313 21.98 11.14 -15.35
CA TRP A 313 23.10 11.01 -14.42
C TRP A 313 23.64 12.37 -14.02
N PHE A 314 23.97 12.54 -12.73
CA PHE A 314 24.50 13.78 -12.17
C PHE A 314 25.59 13.49 -11.14
N CYS A 315 26.57 14.37 -11.00
CA CYS A 315 27.47 14.39 -9.84
C CYS A 315 27.84 15.83 -9.46
N PHE A 316 28.33 15.99 -8.23
CA PHE A 316 28.78 17.26 -7.68
C PHE A 316 30.23 17.17 -7.23
N GLY A 317 31.07 18.08 -7.69
CA GLY A 317 32.49 18.15 -7.40
C GLY A 317 32.79 18.83 -6.07
N SER A 318 34.08 18.86 -5.72
CA SER A 318 34.60 19.44 -4.47
C SER A 318 34.17 20.90 -4.21
N GLU A 319 33.92 21.68 -5.26
CA GLU A 319 33.43 23.06 -5.18
C GLU A 319 32.00 23.18 -4.62
N CYS A 320 31.29 22.07 -4.54
CA CYS A 320 29.94 21.99 -4.02
C CYS A 320 29.86 21.57 -2.54
N VAL A 321 30.98 21.18 -1.91
CA VAL A 321 31.01 20.73 -0.52
C VAL A 321 30.36 21.75 0.42
N GLY A 322 29.49 21.24 1.31
CA GLY A 322 28.72 22.01 2.27
C GLY A 322 27.46 22.67 1.69
N LYS A 323 27.24 22.60 0.37
CA LYS A 323 26.03 23.12 -0.28
C LYS A 323 24.94 22.06 -0.32
N VAL A 324 23.69 22.52 -0.31
CA VAL A 324 22.49 21.69 -0.29
C VAL A 324 21.70 21.90 -1.57
N TYR A 325 21.33 20.79 -2.23
CA TYR A 325 20.66 20.82 -3.52
C TYR A 325 19.48 19.85 -3.59
N ARG A 326 18.57 20.07 -4.53
CA ARG A 326 17.57 19.08 -4.95
C ARG A 326 17.37 19.12 -6.46
N CYS A 327 16.92 18.01 -7.01
CA CYS A 327 16.45 17.93 -8.39
C CYS A 327 14.92 18.05 -8.43
N GLU A 328 14.42 19.00 -9.22
CA GLU A 328 13.01 19.10 -9.60
C GLU A 328 12.85 18.54 -11.01
N MET A 329 11.97 17.55 -11.15
CA MET A 329 11.71 16.84 -12.40
C MET A 329 10.32 17.18 -12.93
N GLN A 330 10.25 17.43 -14.23
CA GLN A 330 8.99 17.59 -14.97
C GLN A 330 8.98 16.69 -16.20
N ASN A 331 7.93 15.86 -16.34
CA ASN A 331 7.71 15.03 -17.50
C ASN A 331 6.35 15.31 -18.16
N ALA A 332 6.31 15.38 -19.50
CA ALA A 332 5.10 15.68 -20.26
C ALA A 332 4.09 14.52 -20.31
N ALA A 333 4.49 13.28 -19.98
CA ALA A 333 3.58 12.15 -19.80
C ALA A 333 2.66 12.36 -18.57
N TYR A 334 3.14 13.11 -17.56
CA TYR A 334 2.41 13.39 -16.32
C TYR A 334 2.44 14.90 -16.01
N PRO A 335 1.75 15.74 -16.80
CA PRO A 335 1.88 17.20 -16.74
C PRO A 335 1.41 17.82 -15.42
N ALA A 336 0.62 17.10 -14.62
CA ALA A 336 0.13 17.55 -13.31
C ALA A 336 1.02 17.10 -12.13
N LEU A 337 2.08 16.32 -12.39
CA LEU A 337 3.01 15.85 -11.38
C LEU A 337 4.38 16.49 -11.60
N ALA A 338 4.83 17.24 -10.60
CA ALA A 338 6.24 17.57 -10.41
C ALA A 338 6.82 16.60 -9.38
N LEU A 339 7.94 15.96 -9.70
CA LEU A 339 8.63 15.04 -8.81
C LEU A 339 9.91 15.70 -8.31
N ASN A 340 10.10 15.74 -6.99
CA ASN A 340 11.29 16.33 -6.39
C ASN A 340 12.09 15.23 -5.71
N THR A 341 13.41 15.30 -5.78
CA THR A 341 14.26 14.56 -4.84
C THR A 341 14.21 15.21 -3.46
N VAL A 342 14.68 14.48 -2.45
CA VAL A 342 15.05 15.08 -1.17
C VAL A 342 16.12 16.17 -1.37
N TRP A 343 16.23 17.06 -0.40
CA TRP A 343 17.39 17.93 -0.26
C TRP A 343 18.60 17.10 0.16
N VAL A 344 19.71 17.23 -0.57
CA VAL A 344 20.97 16.54 -0.31
C VAL A 344 22.11 17.52 -0.10
N LYS A 345 22.92 17.26 0.92
CA LYS A 345 24.14 18.00 1.22
C LYS A 345 25.34 17.31 0.57
N VAL A 346 26.15 18.06 -0.16
CA VAL A 346 27.41 17.55 -0.72
C VAL A 346 28.48 17.53 0.37
N VAL A 347 29.17 16.41 0.55
CA VAL A 347 30.20 16.21 1.58
C VAL A 347 31.47 15.61 0.98
N ASP A 348 32.63 15.91 1.56
CA ASP A 348 33.91 15.26 1.15
C ASP A 348 33.89 13.75 1.44
N SER A 349 33.26 13.37 2.54
CA SER A 349 33.01 12.00 2.95
C SER A 349 31.78 11.95 3.83
N TYR A 350 31.03 10.85 3.78
CA TYR A 350 29.89 10.63 4.68
C TYR A 350 30.25 10.83 6.15
N SER A 351 29.33 11.44 6.90
CA SER A 351 29.50 11.59 8.35
C SER A 351 29.59 10.22 9.06
N THR A 352 30.52 10.08 10.00
CA THR A 352 30.77 8.81 10.71
C THR A 352 29.57 8.45 11.59
N GLY A 353 28.86 7.39 11.20
CA GLY A 353 27.56 6.94 11.72
C GLY A 353 26.82 6.11 10.65
N VAL A 354 27.16 6.37 9.39
CA VAL A 354 26.75 5.55 8.23
C VAL A 354 27.36 4.15 8.34
N ASN A 355 26.52 3.11 8.48
CA ASN A 355 26.92 1.74 8.17
C ASN A 355 27.19 1.65 6.67
N LYS A 356 28.40 2.04 6.27
CA LYS A 356 28.94 1.82 4.93
C LYS A 356 29.02 0.31 4.76
N THR A 357 27.98 -0.30 4.22
CA THR A 357 28.20 -1.55 3.49
C THR A 357 28.95 -1.08 2.26
N GLU A 358 30.28 -1.23 2.24
CA GLU A 358 31.08 -0.99 1.06
C GLU A 358 30.67 -2.01 -0.01
N SER A 359 29.53 -1.80 -0.66
CA SER A 359 29.28 -2.39 -1.97
C SER A 359 30.05 -1.53 -2.95
N VAL A 360 31.08 -2.11 -3.55
CA VAL A 360 31.67 -1.57 -4.78
C VAL A 360 30.52 -1.44 -5.78
N LYS A 361 30.05 -0.22 -6.05
CA LYS A 361 28.92 0.00 -6.97
C LYS A 361 29.27 -0.57 -8.35
N ILE A 362 28.69 -1.72 -8.66
CA ILE A 362 28.82 -2.36 -9.97
C ILE A 362 27.93 -1.61 -10.95
N LYS A 363 28.53 -0.96 -11.96
CA LYS A 363 27.74 -0.32 -13.02
C LYS A 363 27.48 -1.31 -14.13
N VAL A 364 26.25 -1.33 -14.64
CA VAL A 364 25.82 -2.23 -15.71
C VAL A 364 25.06 -1.40 -16.75
N GLY A 365 25.55 -1.34 -17.99
CA GLY A 365 24.97 -0.50 -19.04
C GLY A 365 25.38 -0.90 -20.45
N PRO A 366 24.88 -0.26 -21.51
CA PRO A 366 23.80 0.73 -21.48
C PRO A 366 22.46 0.12 -21.04
N ASN A 367 21.59 0.94 -20.46
CA ASN A 367 20.21 0.57 -20.14
C ASN A 367 19.28 1.70 -20.65
N PRO A 368 18.38 1.46 -21.62
CA PRO A 368 18.09 0.18 -22.29
C PRO A 368 19.23 -0.36 -23.15
N VAL A 369 19.41 -1.68 -23.16
CA VAL A 369 20.42 -2.40 -23.93
C VAL A 369 19.86 -2.92 -25.26
N VAL A 370 20.66 -2.89 -26.32
CA VAL A 370 20.28 -3.43 -27.64
C VAL A 370 21.00 -4.75 -27.92
N ASN A 371 22.34 -4.77 -27.90
CA ASN A 371 23.14 -5.92 -28.30
C ASN A 371 24.13 -6.38 -27.24
N GLU A 372 24.77 -5.44 -26.55
CA GLU A 372 25.87 -5.72 -25.65
C GLU A 372 25.72 -4.90 -24.38
N LEU A 373 25.93 -5.59 -23.26
CA LEU A 373 25.89 -5.05 -21.92
C LEU A 373 27.32 -5.04 -21.37
N SER A 374 27.83 -3.88 -20.99
CA SER A 374 29.07 -3.72 -20.25
C SER A 374 28.83 -3.69 -18.73
N VAL A 375 29.78 -4.24 -18.00
CA VAL A 375 29.84 -4.26 -16.54
C VAL A 375 31.14 -3.58 -16.12
N VAL A 376 31.04 -2.52 -15.34
CA VAL A 376 32.17 -1.80 -14.76
C VAL A 376 32.26 -2.19 -13.28
N ALA A 377 33.16 -3.12 -12.98
CA ALA A 377 33.50 -3.56 -11.63
C ALA A 377 34.91 -4.17 -11.60
N SER A 378 35.57 -4.11 -10.45
CA SER A 378 36.81 -4.85 -10.19
C SER A 378 36.50 -6.33 -9.89
N ASP A 379 37.41 -7.22 -10.28
CA ASP A 379 37.37 -8.66 -9.93
C ASP A 379 36.06 -9.40 -10.24
N VAL A 380 35.43 -9.10 -11.38
CA VAL A 380 34.23 -9.83 -11.85
C VAL A 380 34.52 -11.33 -11.95
N ARG A 381 33.71 -12.13 -11.26
CA ARG A 381 33.76 -13.60 -11.24
C ARG A 381 32.72 -14.20 -12.18
N SER A 382 31.52 -13.64 -12.16
CA SER A 382 30.42 -14.04 -13.04
C SER A 382 29.45 -12.89 -13.29
N ILE A 383 28.85 -12.91 -14.48
CA ILE A 383 27.72 -12.07 -14.85
C ILE A 383 26.61 -13.01 -15.33
N ASP A 384 25.49 -13.03 -14.61
CA ASP A 384 24.33 -13.86 -14.90
C ASP A 384 23.13 -12.97 -15.24
N VAL A 385 22.48 -13.22 -16.37
CA VAL A 385 21.27 -12.51 -16.78
C VAL A 385 20.07 -13.41 -16.55
N TYR A 386 19.09 -12.92 -15.80
CA TYR A 386 17.87 -13.62 -15.42
C TYR A 386 16.64 -12.98 -16.07
N SER A 387 15.68 -13.81 -16.48
CA SER A 387 14.33 -13.38 -16.86
C SER A 387 13.52 -12.93 -15.62
N THR A 388 12.36 -12.32 -15.86
CA THR A 388 11.39 -11.98 -14.80
C THR A 388 10.82 -13.19 -14.05
N THR A 389 10.94 -14.39 -14.62
CA THR A 389 10.56 -15.66 -13.98
C THR A 389 11.69 -16.30 -13.17
N GLY A 390 12.87 -15.67 -13.10
CA GLY A 390 14.04 -16.16 -12.37
C GLY A 390 14.88 -17.19 -13.13
N ALA A 391 14.62 -17.43 -14.42
CA ALA A 391 15.44 -18.32 -15.23
C ALA A 391 16.73 -17.62 -15.68
N CYS A 392 17.89 -18.25 -15.47
CA CYS A 392 19.17 -17.76 -15.98
C CYS A 392 19.24 -17.95 -17.50
N VAL A 393 19.13 -16.86 -18.26
CA VAL A 393 19.08 -16.87 -19.74
C VAL A 393 20.44 -16.61 -20.39
N LYS A 394 21.36 -15.93 -19.68
CA LYS A 394 22.76 -15.77 -20.09
C LYS A 394 23.69 -15.91 -18.89
N ARG A 395 24.90 -16.36 -19.16
CA ARG A 395 26.00 -16.44 -18.19
C ARG A 395 27.32 -16.13 -18.90
N ALA A 396 28.08 -15.22 -18.32
CA ALA A 396 29.48 -14.96 -18.65
C ALA A 396 30.33 -15.27 -17.42
N ASN A 397 31.35 -16.11 -17.59
CA ASN A 397 32.23 -16.53 -16.50
C ASN A 397 33.63 -15.91 -16.66
N GLY A 398 34.31 -15.65 -15.54
CA GLY A 398 35.66 -15.11 -15.52
C GLY A 398 35.69 -13.58 -15.64
N SER A 399 36.86 -13.03 -15.99
CA SER A 399 37.12 -11.58 -16.05
C SER A 399 36.46 -10.86 -17.25
N GLN A 400 35.34 -11.39 -17.76
CA GLN A 400 34.59 -10.76 -18.82
C GLN A 400 33.76 -9.60 -18.26
N THR A 401 33.84 -8.44 -18.92
CA THR A 401 33.08 -7.23 -18.57
C THR A 401 32.06 -6.87 -19.64
N ILE A 402 31.86 -7.71 -20.66
CA ILE A 402 30.90 -7.49 -21.74
C ILE A 402 30.09 -8.77 -21.96
N VAL A 403 28.76 -8.64 -22.02
CA VAL A 403 27.81 -9.74 -22.25
C VAL A 403 26.98 -9.43 -23.49
N ASN A 404 27.00 -10.35 -24.47
CA ASN A 404 26.12 -10.25 -25.63
C ASN A 404 24.70 -10.73 -25.28
N VAL A 405 23.73 -9.85 -25.53
CA VAL A 405 22.30 -10.03 -25.24
C VAL A 405 21.43 -9.87 -26.49
N SER A 406 22.00 -9.88 -27.70
CA SER A 406 21.26 -9.58 -28.93
C SER A 406 20.17 -10.60 -29.27
N ASP A 407 20.31 -11.83 -28.79
CA ASP A 407 19.37 -12.94 -28.93
C ASP A 407 18.27 -12.96 -27.86
N LEU A 408 18.35 -12.08 -26.85
CA LEU A 408 17.27 -11.94 -25.87
C LEU A 408 16.09 -11.20 -26.49
N THR A 409 14.87 -11.67 -26.21
CA THR A 409 13.65 -10.99 -26.64
C THR A 409 13.54 -9.63 -25.91
N PRO A 410 12.97 -8.60 -26.55
CA PRO A 410 12.70 -7.33 -25.90
C PRO A 410 11.91 -7.51 -24.60
N GLY A 411 12.30 -6.82 -23.54
CA GLY A 411 11.69 -6.99 -22.23
C GLY A 411 12.63 -6.73 -21.05
N LEU A 412 12.14 -7.02 -19.86
CA LEU A 412 12.84 -6.79 -18.60
C LEU A 412 13.73 -7.97 -18.21
N TYR A 413 14.96 -7.68 -17.76
CA TYR A 413 15.91 -8.66 -17.23
C TYR A 413 16.62 -8.15 -15.98
N PHE A 414 17.19 -9.07 -15.22
CA PHE A 414 18.02 -8.79 -14.04
C PHE A 414 19.43 -9.32 -14.26
N VAL A 415 20.43 -8.48 -14.08
CA VAL A 415 21.83 -8.82 -14.25
C VAL A 415 22.44 -8.95 -12.87
N LYS A 416 22.75 -10.17 -12.47
CA LYS A 416 23.52 -10.45 -11.26
C LYS A 416 25.00 -10.42 -11.60
N VAL A 417 25.75 -9.60 -10.91
CA VAL A 417 27.21 -9.55 -11.03
C VAL A 417 27.81 -10.00 -9.70
N THR A 418 28.66 -11.01 -9.77
CA THR A 418 29.40 -11.54 -8.62
C THR A 418 30.85 -11.11 -8.75
N THR A 419 31.39 -10.44 -7.74
CA THR A 419 32.80 -10.08 -7.63
C THR A 419 33.49 -10.95 -6.56
N SER A 420 34.75 -10.68 -6.24
CA SER A 420 35.44 -11.31 -5.11
C SER A 420 34.87 -10.90 -3.75
N THR A 421 34.15 -9.77 -3.68
CA THR A 421 33.72 -9.15 -2.41
C THR A 421 32.22 -8.89 -2.31
N SER A 422 31.47 -8.92 -3.42
CA SER A 422 30.03 -8.61 -3.44
C SER A 422 29.25 -9.39 -4.49
N GLU A 423 27.93 -9.44 -4.31
CA GLU A 423 26.96 -9.77 -5.36
C GLU A 423 25.93 -8.64 -5.46
N ASP A 424 25.82 -8.02 -6.64
CA ASP A 424 24.82 -6.99 -6.92
C ASP A 424 23.90 -7.43 -8.06
N ILE A 425 22.65 -6.98 -8.02
CA ILE A 425 21.64 -7.25 -9.04
C ILE A 425 21.18 -5.91 -9.64
N VAL A 426 21.38 -5.75 -10.96
CA VAL A 426 20.98 -4.56 -11.70
C VAL A 426 19.85 -4.87 -12.66
N LYS A 427 18.80 -4.05 -12.65
CA LYS A 427 17.66 -4.13 -13.58
C LYS A 427 18.04 -3.56 -14.95
N ILE A 428 17.80 -4.29 -16.04
CA ILE A 428 18.03 -3.81 -17.41
C ILE A 428 16.80 -4.01 -18.32
N ILE A 429 16.64 -3.13 -19.30
CA ILE A 429 15.59 -3.19 -20.33
C ILE A 429 16.24 -3.56 -21.67
N LYS A 430 15.86 -4.69 -22.27
CA LYS A 430 16.25 -5.09 -23.62
C LYS A 430 15.28 -4.48 -24.65
N LYS A 431 15.82 -3.78 -25.64
CA LYS A 431 15.06 -3.25 -26.80
C LYS A 431 14.82 -4.27 -27.88
#